data_AF-Q8VT13-F1
#
_entry.id   AF-Q8VT13-F1
#
_cell.length_a   1.000
_cell.length_b   1.000
_cell.length_c   1.000
_cell.angle_alpha   90.00
_cell.angle_beta   90.00
_cell.angle_gamma   90.00
#
_symmetry.space_group_name_H-M   'P 1'
#
loop_
_entity.id
_entity.type
_entity.pdbx_description
1 polymer ?
#
loop_
_entity_poly.entity_id
_entity_poly.type
_entity_poly.pdbx_seq_one_letter_code
_entity_poly.pdbx_strand_id
1 'polypeptide(L)'
;LLCHVQNLLLFVFLPWIIVYTKVDIGLMYILAILGFIILSIYAPSATKKQPIPKRLHKKKKVKTIVVTLLLIIGSLLFNAPYQQLILLGIIIIAVTQLPIFFPKEDVST
;
A
#
# COMPACT_ATOMS: atom_id res chain seq x y z
N LEU A 1 -20.77 -6.21 -2.57
CA LEU A 1 -20.40 -6.31 -4.00
C LEU A 1 -19.35 -5.27 -4.41
N LEU A 2 -19.53 -3.97 -4.12
CA LEU A 2 -18.61 -2.89 -4.53
C LEU A 2 -17.13 -3.14 -4.16
N CYS A 3 -16.86 -3.61 -2.95
CA CYS A 3 -15.48 -3.88 -2.49
C CYS A 3 -14.79 -4.99 -3.29
N HIS A 4 -15.53 -6.03 -3.73
CA HIS A 4 -14.96 -7.09 -4.58
C HIS A 4 -14.65 -6.59 -5.98
N VAL A 5 -15.53 -5.76 -6.56
CA VAL A 5 -15.31 -5.13 -7.87
C VAL A 5 -14.11 -4.18 -7.81
N GLN A 6 -13.98 -3.42 -6.72
CA GLN A 6 -12.85 -2.52 -6.52
C GLN A 6 -11.52 -3.26 -6.36
N ASN A 7 -11.49 -4.35 -5.59
CA ASN A 7 -10.29 -5.17 -5.48
C ASN A 7 -9.89 -5.78 -6.82
N LEU A 8 -10.87 -6.26 -7.61
CA LEU A 8 -10.63 -6.81 -8.94
C LEU A 8 -10.04 -5.76 -9.89
N LEU A 9 -10.60 -4.55 -9.90
CA LEU A 9 -10.09 -3.41 -10.68
C LEU A 9 -8.66 -3.05 -10.27
N LEU A 10 -8.36 -2.97 -8.97
CA LEU A 10 -7.03 -2.64 -8.48
C LEU A 10 -5.98 -3.71 -8.79
N PHE A 11 -6.34 -5.00 -8.77
CA PHE A 11 -5.38 -6.09 -8.94
C PHE A 11 -5.19 -6.55 -10.39
N VAL A 12 -6.18 -6.34 -11.26
CA VAL A 12 -6.11 -6.81 -12.66
C VAL A 12 -5.96 -5.65 -13.63
N PHE A 13 -6.75 -4.59 -13.44
CA PHE A 13 -6.81 -3.49 -14.41
C PHE A 13 -5.64 -2.51 -14.25
N LEU A 14 -5.28 -2.17 -13.02
CA LEU A 14 -4.20 -1.22 -12.72
C LEU A 14 -2.80 -1.70 -13.20
N PRO A 15 -2.38 -2.95 -12.92
CA PRO A 15 -1.13 -3.50 -13.43
C PRO A 15 -1.06 -3.47 -14.96
N TRP A 16 -2.18 -3.78 -15.61
CA TRP A 16 -2.25 -3.82 -17.07
C TRP A 16 -2.06 -2.44 -17.69
N ILE A 17 -2.68 -1.39 -17.11
CA ILE A 17 -2.49 0.00 -17.55
C ILE A 17 -1.03 0.43 -17.42
N ILE A 18 -0.36 0.12 -16.30
CA ILE A 18 1.03 0.53 -16.05
C ILE A 18 1.99 -0.14 -17.03
N VAL A 19 1.80 -1.43 -17.31
CA VAL A 19 2.62 -2.16 -18.30
C VAL A 19 2.47 -1.53 -19.70
N TYR A 20 1.26 -1.09 -20.05
CA TYR A 20 0.99 -0.51 -21.37
C TYR A 20 1.49 0.95 -21.51
N THR A 21 1.41 1.73 -20.45
CA THR A 21 1.74 3.18 -20.47
C THR A 21 3.23 3.50 -20.35
N LYS A 22 4.09 2.50 -20.08
CA LYS A 22 5.57 2.66 -19.95
C LYS A 22 5.94 3.88 -19.10
N VAL A 23 5.29 4.03 -17.95
CA VAL A 23 5.52 5.17 -17.04
C VAL A 23 6.97 5.22 -16.60
N ASP A 24 7.53 6.42 -16.52
CA ASP A 24 8.90 6.63 -16.07
C ASP A 24 9.13 6.01 -14.68
N ILE A 25 10.18 5.21 -14.56
CA ILE A 25 10.50 4.47 -13.34
C ILE A 25 10.90 5.45 -12.21
N GLY A 26 11.52 6.58 -12.54
CA GLY A 26 11.89 7.62 -11.57
C GLY A 26 10.67 8.20 -10.87
N LEU A 27 9.61 8.52 -11.62
CA LEU A 27 8.33 8.99 -11.04
C LEU A 27 7.69 7.94 -10.13
N MET A 28 7.74 6.66 -10.51
CA MET A 28 7.25 5.56 -9.68
C MET A 28 8.00 5.45 -8.34
N TYR A 29 9.31 5.67 -8.32
CA TYR A 29 10.09 5.70 -7.07
C TYR A 29 9.71 6.87 -6.17
N ILE A 30 9.53 8.07 -6.73
CA ILE A 30 9.09 9.25 -5.96
C ILE A 30 7.75 8.96 -5.27
N LEU A 31 6.80 8.39 -6.02
CA LEU A 31 5.49 8.01 -5.49
C LEU A 31 5.60 6.89 -4.44
N ALA A 32 6.47 5.90 -4.63
CA ALA A 32 6.69 4.83 -3.67
C ALA A 32 7.31 5.36 -2.35
N ILE A 33 8.21 6.35 -2.41
CA ILE A 33 8.78 7.01 -1.23
C ILE A 33 7.70 7.80 -0.48
N LEU A 34 6.85 8.56 -1.19
CA LEU A 34 5.70 9.21 -0.57
C LEU A 34 4.76 8.19 0.09
N GLY A 35 4.51 7.07 -0.60
CA GLY A 35 3.75 5.95 -0.06
C GLY A 35 4.37 5.37 1.22
N PHE A 36 5.69 5.24 1.26
CA PHE A 36 6.42 4.78 2.45
C PHE A 36 6.29 5.74 3.64
N ILE A 37 6.28 7.05 3.40
CA ILE A 37 6.02 8.05 4.45
C ILE A 37 4.60 7.91 4.99
N ILE A 38 3.60 7.79 4.10
CA ILE A 38 2.20 7.55 4.46
C ILE A 38 2.07 6.27 5.29
N LEU A 39 2.70 5.18 4.86
CA LEU A 39 2.72 3.91 5.60
C LEU A 39 3.33 4.08 6.99
N SER A 40 4.40 4.85 7.11
CA SER A 40 5.07 5.09 8.39
C SER A 40 4.22 5.93 9.36
N ILE A 41 3.36 6.82 8.85
CA ILE A 41 2.47 7.65 9.68
C ILE A 41 1.21 6.86 10.05
N TYR A 42 0.53 6.31 9.06
CA TYR A 42 -0.83 5.77 9.20
C TYR A 42 -0.88 4.26 9.51
N ALA A 43 0.23 3.52 9.36
CA ALA A 43 0.26 2.14 9.83
C ALA A 43 0.46 2.04 11.35
N PRO A 44 -0.20 1.09 12.03
CA PRO A 44 -1.21 0.17 11.50
C PRO A 44 -2.62 0.77 11.58
N SER A 45 -3.35 0.73 10.46
CA SER A 45 -4.77 1.12 10.44
C SER A 45 -5.57 0.02 11.14
N ALA A 46 -6.01 0.29 12.37
CA ALA A 46 -6.80 -0.65 13.15
C ALA A 46 -8.25 -0.62 12.65
N THR A 47 -8.69 -1.68 11.97
CA THR A 47 -10.08 -1.83 11.57
C THR A 47 -10.94 -2.26 12.76
N LYS A 48 -12.11 -1.62 12.99
CA LYS A 48 -13.08 -2.01 14.03
C LYS A 48 -13.47 -3.49 14.00
N LYS A 49 -13.49 -4.13 12.81
CA LYS A 49 -13.86 -5.55 12.64
C LYS A 49 -12.84 -6.55 13.20
N GLN A 50 -11.58 -6.15 13.35
CA GLN A 50 -10.53 -6.94 13.99
C GLN A 50 -9.64 -6.01 14.85
N PRO A 51 -10.07 -5.69 16.08
CA PRO A 51 -9.31 -4.83 16.97
C PRO A 51 -7.95 -5.48 17.26
N ILE A 52 -6.87 -4.78 16.87
CA ILE A 52 -5.51 -5.24 17.11
C ILE A 52 -5.18 -4.91 18.57
N PRO A 53 -4.76 -5.90 19.40
CA PRO A 53 -4.41 -5.63 20.78
C PRO A 53 -3.25 -4.63 20.83
N LYS A 54 -3.35 -3.62 21.72
CA LYS A 54 -2.40 -2.49 21.82
C LYS A 54 -0.93 -2.93 21.92
N ARG A 55 -0.65 -4.10 22.49
CA ARG A 55 0.69 -4.70 22.60
C ARG A 55 1.30 -5.07 21.23
N LEU A 56 0.49 -5.40 20.23
CA LEU A 56 0.92 -5.80 18.88
C LEU A 56 1.03 -4.62 17.91
N HIS A 57 0.55 -3.43 18.27
CA HIS A 57 0.58 -2.24 17.40
C HIS A 57 2.01 -1.85 16.99
N LYS A 58 2.93 -1.77 17.96
CA LYS A 58 4.34 -1.45 17.69
C LYS A 58 5.00 -2.52 16.82
N LYS A 59 4.78 -3.80 17.11
CA LYS A 59 5.35 -4.92 16.35
C LYS A 59 4.84 -4.95 14.91
N LYS A 60 3.54 -4.71 14.68
CA LYS A 60 2.96 -4.67 13.33
C LYS A 60 3.45 -3.46 12.53
N LYS A 61 3.57 -2.29 13.17
CA LYS A 61 4.14 -1.09 12.52
C LYS A 61 5.57 -1.32 12.03
N VAL A 62 6.43 -1.86 12.89
CA VAL A 62 7.82 -2.18 12.53
C VAL A 62 7.86 -3.20 11.40
N LYS A 63 7.04 -4.27 11.48
CA LYS A 63 6.96 -5.26 10.39
C LYS A 63 6.54 -4.63 9.06
N THR A 64 5.55 -3.74 9.04
CA THR A 64 5.13 -3.04 7.80
C THR A 64 6.28 -2.23 7.22
N ILE A 65 6.97 -1.43 8.04
CA ILE A 65 8.11 -0.62 7.60
C ILE A 65 9.24 -1.50 7.04
N VAL A 66 9.60 -2.57 7.75
CA VAL A 66 10.67 -3.50 7.34
C VAL A 66 10.32 -4.20 6.03
N VAL A 67 9.08 -4.68 5.89
CA VAL A 67 8.63 -5.36 4.67
C VAL A 67 8.59 -4.39 3.49
N THR A 68 8.06 -3.18 3.66
CA THR A 68 8.03 -2.19 2.57
C THR A 68 9.45 -1.80 2.15
N LEU A 69 10.38 -1.63 3.10
CA LEU A 69 11.78 -1.35 2.78
C LEU A 69 12.42 -2.49 1.98
N LEU A 70 12.20 -3.75 2.41
CA LEU A 70 12.67 -4.93 1.68
C LEU A 70 12.09 -5.01 0.27
N LEU A 71 10.83 -4.63 0.06
CA LEU A 71 10.21 -4.61 -1.26
C LEU A 71 10.80 -3.54 -2.17
N ILE A 72 11.12 -2.35 -1.65
CA ILE A 72 11.79 -1.27 -2.41
C ILE A 72 13.21 -1.71 -2.82
N ILE A 73 13.95 -2.32 -1.90
CA ILE A 73 15.29 -2.85 -2.21
C ILE A 73 15.18 -4.01 -3.21
N GLY A 74 14.22 -4.92 -2.99
CA GLY A 74 13.96 -6.04 -3.87
C GLY A 74 13.56 -5.59 -5.28
N SER A 75 12.85 -4.47 -5.44
CA SER A 75 12.45 -3.97 -6.75
C SER A 75 13.65 -3.55 -7.62
N LEU A 76 14.81 -3.23 -7.03
CA LEU A 76 16.04 -2.92 -7.76
C LEU A 76 16.67 -4.17 -8.41
N LEU A 77 16.32 -5.37 -7.94
CA LEU A 77 16.84 -6.63 -8.47
C LEU A 77 16.04 -7.12 -9.69
N PHE A 78 14.87 -6.52 -9.97
CA PHE A 78 13.99 -6.90 -11.06
C PHE A 78 14.04 -5.86 -12.18
N ASN A 79 13.87 -6.33 -13.43
CA ASN A 79 13.74 -5.45 -14.59
C ASN A 79 12.27 -5.07 -14.85
N ALA A 80 12.05 -4.03 -15.67
CA ALA A 80 10.71 -3.70 -16.16
C ALA A 80 10.10 -4.89 -16.94
N PRO A 81 8.78 -5.17 -16.78
CA PRO A 81 7.79 -4.39 -16.04
C PRO A 81 7.65 -4.78 -14.55
N TYR A 82 8.31 -5.85 -14.09
CA TYR A 82 8.14 -6.37 -12.73
C TYR A 82 8.50 -5.35 -11.65
N GLN A 83 9.56 -4.56 -11.88
CA GLN A 83 9.93 -3.44 -11.00
C GLN A 83 8.78 -2.44 -10.81
N GLN A 84 8.12 -2.05 -11.91
CA GLN A 84 7.00 -1.10 -11.87
C GLN A 84 5.79 -1.69 -11.14
N LEU A 85 5.54 -2.99 -11.29
CA LEU A 85 4.46 -3.67 -10.59
C LEU A 85 4.67 -3.72 -9.07
N ILE A 86 5.91 -3.95 -8.62
CA ILE A 86 6.26 -3.93 -7.19
C ILE A 86 6.04 -2.52 -6.62
N LEU A 87 6.53 -1.49 -7.31
CA LEU A 87 6.35 -0.09 -6.89
C LEU A 87 4.87 0.32 -6.87
N LEU A 88 4.10 -0.10 -7.88
CA LEU A 88 2.65 0.12 -7.94
C LEU A 88 1.94 -0.53 -6.74
N GLY A 89 2.30 -1.77 -6.39
CA GLY A 89 1.76 -2.45 -5.22
C GLY A 89 1.99 -1.68 -3.93
N ILE A 90 3.19 -1.11 -3.74
CA ILE A 90 3.51 -0.27 -2.57
C ILE A 90 2.64 0.98 -2.54
N ILE A 91 2.46 1.65 -3.68
CA ILE A 91 1.62 2.85 -3.81
C ILE A 91 0.16 2.52 -3.48
N ILE A 92 -0.38 1.43 -4.02
CA ILE A 92 -1.73 0.96 -3.74
C ILE A 92 -1.91 0.73 -2.23
N ILE A 93 -1.01 -0.04 -1.61
CA ILE A 93 -1.08 -0.37 -0.19
C ILE A 93 -1.06 0.92 0.65
N ALA A 94 -0.17 1.86 0.33
CA ALA A 94 -0.10 3.16 1.00
C ALA A 94 -1.39 3.97 0.87
N VAL A 95 -1.98 4.06 -0.34
CA VAL A 95 -3.24 4.79 -0.58
C VAL A 95 -4.38 4.14 0.18
N THR A 96 -4.48 2.81 0.18
CA THR A 96 -5.54 2.10 0.92
C THR A 96 -5.42 2.25 2.43
N GLN A 97 -4.23 2.58 2.96
CA GLN A 97 -4.01 2.86 4.37
C GLN A 97 -4.35 4.29 4.79
N LEU A 98 -4.70 5.17 3.86
CA LEU A 98 -5.15 6.52 4.19
C LEU A 98 -6.43 6.49 5.02
N PRO A 99 -6.59 7.44 5.96
CA PRO A 99 -7.76 7.52 6.84
C PRO A 99 -9.06 7.79 6.07
N ILE A 100 -8.99 8.22 4.81
CA ILE A 100 -10.15 8.43 3.93
C ILE A 100 -10.88 7.11 3.65
N PHE A 101 -10.15 6.00 3.52
CA PHE A 101 -10.73 4.66 3.30
C PHE A 101 -11.18 3.98 4.60
N PHE A 102 -10.82 4.55 5.74
CA PHE A 102 -11.23 4.12 7.07
C PHE A 102 -11.93 5.28 7.77
N PRO A 103 -13.14 5.68 7.33
CA PRO A 103 -13.91 6.69 8.04
C PRO A 103 -14.05 6.27 9.49
N LYS A 104 -13.74 7.19 10.42
CA LYS A 104 -14.06 7.06 11.84
C LYS A 104 -15.57 7.20 12.02
N GLU A 105 -16.34 6.29 11.43
CA GLU A 105 -17.75 6.18 11.75
C GLU A 105 -17.88 5.47 13.11
N ASP A 106 -18.34 6.28 14.06
CA ASP A 106 -19.02 5.95 15.30
C ASP A 106 -18.18 5.37 16.45
N VAL A 107 -17.55 6.31 17.17
CA VAL A 107 -17.47 6.25 18.63
C VAL A 107 -18.71 6.96 19.18
N SER A 108 -19.88 6.37 18.96
CA SER A 108 -21.04 6.60 19.81
C SER A 108 -21.28 5.32 20.59
N THR A 109 -21.29 5.50 21.91
CA THR A 109 -21.60 4.55 22.98
C THR A 109 -20.44 3.73 23.54
#